data_AF-A0A293MZ75-F1
#
_entry.id   AF-A0A293MZ75-F1
#
_cell.length_a   1.000
_cell.length_b   1.000
_cell.length_c   1.000
_cell.angle_alpha   90.00
_cell.angle_beta   90.00
_cell.angle_gamma   90.00
#
_symmetry.space_group_name_H-M   'P 1'
#
loop_
_entity.id
_entity.type
_entity.pdbx_description
1 polymer ?
#
loop_
_entity_poly.entity_id
_entity_poly.type
_entity_poly.pdbx_seq_one_letter_code
_entity_poly.pdbx_strand_id
1 'polypeptide(L)'
;MVMSERRGEIVDRLAIKNACQMLVHLGIDSRAVYEEDFERPFLAQSAEFYKMESQKFLSENSACVYIKKVEQRINEEAERAKHYLDESTEDLIVKVVEKELITNHMKTIVEMENSGVVHMLKNQKTEDLARMFRLFNRVPEGLKTMVECVSQYLREQGKALVTEEDGGKGDALSFVQNLLDLKDRFDHFLYHSFSGERQFKQMIASDFEYFLNLNRKSPEYLSLFIDDKLKKGVKGMTEQEIEQVLDKTMVLFRYLQEKDLFERYYKQHLAKRLLLNKSVSDDSEKNMISKLKTECGCQFTSKLEGMFKDMSVSNTMMDEFKAHVLTLNTNLYGVDLNVRVLTTGFWPTQASTPKSNIPTAPRNAFEAFRRFYLAKHSGRQLTLQPQLGWADLNAVFYGPKKEETSDASSSTALLPPPASKASSAPRKHIIQVSTYQMCVLMLFNNRDRLLYEEIASETDIPLKDLVRALQSLAMGKPTQRILVKNPKTKDIEPNHTFTVNDSFTSKLYRVKIQAVAAKGESEPERNETRSKVDEDRKHEYPFR
;
A
#
# COMPACT_ATOMS: atom_id res chain seq x y z
N MET A 1 59.36 11.74 25.99
CA MET A 1 59.35 12.42 24.68
C MET A 1 58.05 12.16 23.92
N VAL A 2 57.68 10.92 23.60
CA VAL A 2 56.44 10.64 22.85
C VAL A 2 55.17 11.21 23.50
N MET A 3 55.02 11.08 24.83
CA MET A 3 53.88 11.65 25.56
C MET A 3 53.82 13.19 25.50
N SER A 4 54.98 13.86 25.54
CA SER A 4 55.11 15.31 25.35
C SER A 4 54.67 15.73 23.96
N GLU A 5 55.07 14.98 22.93
CA GLU A 5 54.66 15.24 21.55
C GLU A 5 53.14 15.06 21.35
N ARG A 6 52.51 14.07 22.02
CA ARG A 6 51.04 13.91 22.02
C ARG A 6 50.29 15.10 22.62
N ARG A 7 50.94 15.88 23.50
CA ARG A 7 50.43 17.12 24.10
C ARG A 7 50.74 18.37 23.26
N GLY A 8 51.45 18.21 22.13
CA GLY A 8 51.81 19.31 21.23
C GLY A 8 53.17 19.95 21.52
N GLU A 9 53.99 19.36 22.39
CA GLU A 9 55.35 19.85 22.65
C GLU A 9 56.31 19.43 21.52
N ILE A 10 57.26 20.30 21.18
CA ILE A 10 58.29 20.01 20.18
C ILE A 10 59.31 19.04 20.78
N VAL A 11 59.58 17.93 20.09
CA VAL A 11 60.54 16.91 20.53
C VAL A 11 61.57 16.63 19.43
N ASP A 12 62.77 16.21 19.83
CA ASP A 12 63.80 15.76 18.91
C ASP A 12 63.45 14.37 18.35
N ARG A 13 62.75 14.34 17.22
CA ARG A 13 62.34 13.12 16.52
C ARG A 13 63.54 12.28 16.05
N LEU A 14 64.67 12.92 15.73
CA LEU A 14 65.86 12.21 15.26
C LEU A 14 66.52 11.45 16.40
N ALA A 15 66.58 12.04 17.59
CA ALA A 15 67.06 11.35 18.78
C ALA A 15 66.23 10.11 19.11
N ILE A 16 64.89 10.20 19.03
CA ILE A 16 64.00 9.05 19.25
C ILE A 16 64.25 7.97 18.20
N LYS A 17 64.34 8.35 16.92
CA LYS A 17 64.59 7.41 15.83
C LYS A 17 65.92 6.68 16.00
N ASN A 18 67.00 7.41 16.29
CA ASN A 18 68.33 6.84 16.48
C ASN A 18 68.37 5.89 17.68
N ALA A 19 67.69 6.24 18.79
CA ALA A 19 67.57 5.38 19.95
C ALA A 19 66.78 4.09 19.65
N CYS A 20 65.66 4.19 18.91
CA CYS A 20 64.88 3.03 18.49
C CYS A 20 65.70 2.11 17.57
N GLN A 21 66.40 2.67 16.58
CA GLN A 21 67.28 1.90 15.68
C GLN A 21 68.42 1.22 16.44
N MET A 22 69.04 1.90 17.41
CA MET A 22 70.06 1.31 18.26
C MET A 22 69.51 0.09 19.03
N LEU A 23 68.32 0.20 19.63
CA LEU A 23 67.68 -0.91 20.35
C LEU A 23 67.36 -2.10 19.43
N VAL A 24 66.95 -1.83 18.19
CA VAL A 24 66.74 -2.87 17.17
C VAL A 24 68.07 -3.55 16.81
N HIS A 25 69.16 -2.79 16.64
CA HIS A 25 70.47 -3.34 16.27
C HIS A 25 71.21 -4.05 17.42
N LEU A 26 70.90 -3.74 18.68
CA LEU A 26 71.51 -4.37 19.86
C LEU A 26 71.07 -5.83 20.04
N GLY A 27 69.92 -6.21 19.50
CA GLY A 27 69.49 -7.59 19.43
C GLY A 27 70.22 -8.32 18.29
N ILE A 28 71.30 -9.02 18.63
CA ILE A 28 72.03 -9.86 17.66
C ILE A 28 71.05 -10.95 17.19
N ASP A 29 70.71 -10.92 15.89
CA ASP A 29 69.78 -11.83 15.18
C ASP A 29 68.29 -11.81 15.62
N SER A 30 67.87 -10.90 16.51
CA SER A 30 66.46 -10.76 16.90
C SER A 30 66.11 -9.34 17.36
N ARG A 31 64.83 -8.97 17.33
CA ARG A 31 64.36 -7.65 17.82
C ARG A 31 64.03 -7.63 19.32
N ALA A 32 64.46 -8.65 20.07
CA ALA A 32 64.03 -8.87 21.45
C ALA A 32 64.31 -7.67 22.37
N VAL A 33 65.47 -7.02 22.23
CA VAL A 33 65.82 -5.84 23.04
C VAL A 33 64.86 -4.67 22.77
N TYR A 34 64.51 -4.43 21.51
CA TYR A 34 63.51 -3.42 21.17
C TYR A 34 62.11 -3.79 21.67
N GLU A 35 61.69 -5.04 21.45
CA GLU A 35 60.35 -5.52 21.79
C GLU A 35 60.11 -5.52 23.31
N GLU A 36 61.08 -5.98 24.10
CA GLU A 36 60.94 -6.14 25.55
C GLU A 36 61.23 -4.85 26.33
N ASP A 37 62.30 -4.12 26.00
CA ASP A 37 62.72 -2.97 26.78
C ASP A 37 62.01 -1.68 26.35
N PHE A 38 61.50 -1.61 25.12
CA PHE A 38 60.84 -0.42 24.59
C PHE A 38 59.40 -0.66 24.13
N GLU A 39 59.16 -1.54 23.15
CA GLU A 39 57.85 -1.65 22.48
C GLU A 39 56.74 -2.07 23.45
N ARG A 40 56.93 -3.13 24.24
CA ARG A 40 55.94 -3.56 25.25
C ARG A 40 55.63 -2.47 26.28
N PRO A 41 56.63 -1.85 26.96
CA PRO A 41 56.38 -0.72 27.85
C PRO A 41 55.72 0.49 27.15
N PHE A 42 56.14 0.78 25.91
CA PHE A 42 55.59 1.88 25.11
C PHE A 42 54.11 1.67 24.80
N LEU A 43 53.72 0.48 24.36
CA LEU A 43 52.33 0.11 24.08
C LEU A 43 51.48 0.15 25.37
N ALA A 44 52.01 -0.35 26.48
CA ALA A 44 51.32 -0.31 27.79
C ALA A 44 51.09 1.13 28.28
N GLN A 45 52.11 2.00 28.22
CA GLN A 45 51.96 3.41 28.59
C GLN A 45 51.03 4.16 27.64
N SER A 46 51.03 3.80 26.36
CA SER A 46 50.14 4.38 25.37
C SER A 46 48.69 3.97 25.59
N ALA A 47 48.44 2.72 25.99
CA ALA A 47 47.11 2.25 26.36
C ALA A 47 46.57 3.06 27.55
N GLU A 48 47.35 3.26 28.61
CA GLU A 48 46.90 4.05 29.78
C GLU A 48 46.66 5.52 29.42
N PHE A 49 47.51 6.10 28.56
CA PHE A 49 47.30 7.46 28.04
C PHE A 49 45.97 7.59 27.30
N TYR A 50 45.70 6.71 26.33
CA TYR A 50 44.48 6.75 25.52
C TYR A 50 43.23 6.35 26.31
N LYS A 51 43.37 5.53 27.35
CA LYS A 51 42.30 5.23 28.29
C LYS A 51 41.87 6.46 29.09
N MET A 52 42.81 7.25 29.62
CA MET A 52 42.48 8.52 30.28
C MET A 52 41.90 9.54 29.28
N GLU A 53 42.46 9.61 28.07
CA GLU A 53 42.02 10.56 27.05
C GLU A 53 40.60 10.25 26.54
N SER A 54 40.26 8.97 26.32
CA SER A 54 38.91 8.56 25.91
C SER A 54 37.85 8.98 26.93
N GLN A 55 38.09 8.74 28.22
CA GLN A 55 37.15 9.14 29.29
C GLN A 55 36.93 10.65 29.31
N LYS A 56 38.03 11.43 29.20
CA LYS A 56 37.95 12.89 29.11
C LYS A 56 37.14 13.32 27.87
N PHE A 57 37.45 12.76 26.71
CA PHE A 57 36.78 13.10 25.46
C PHE A 57 35.28 12.78 25.50
N LEU A 58 34.89 11.64 26.08
CA LEU A 58 33.48 11.26 26.24
C LEU A 58 32.71 12.21 27.16
N SER A 59 33.36 12.73 28.22
CA SER A 59 32.72 13.64 29.17
C SER A 59 32.54 15.08 28.64
N GLU A 60 33.46 15.53 27.79
CA GLU A 60 33.53 16.93 27.35
C GLU A 60 32.92 17.17 25.96
N ASN A 61 32.66 16.12 25.17
CA ASN A 61 32.34 16.26 23.75
C ASN A 61 31.12 15.42 23.36
N SER A 62 30.42 15.86 22.30
CA SER A 62 29.40 15.06 21.63
C SER A 62 30.02 13.94 20.80
N ALA A 63 29.24 12.90 20.47
CA ALA A 63 29.72 11.77 19.67
C ALA A 63 30.35 12.21 18.33
N CYS A 64 29.78 13.20 17.64
CA CYS A 64 30.36 13.73 16.38
C CYS A 64 31.78 14.29 16.58
N VAL A 65 31.99 15.06 17.65
CA VAL A 65 33.29 15.67 17.95
C VAL A 65 34.26 14.61 18.46
N TYR A 66 33.79 13.68 19.27
CA TYR A 66 34.56 12.52 19.71
C TYR A 66 35.12 11.74 18.53
N ILE A 67 34.28 11.35 17.57
CA ILE A 67 34.68 10.58 16.38
C ILE A 67 35.76 11.31 15.57
N LYS A 68 35.61 12.62 15.36
CA LYS A 68 36.61 13.43 14.64
C LYS A 68 37.95 13.46 15.37
N LYS A 69 37.93 13.60 16.70
CA LYS A 69 39.14 13.57 17.53
C LYS A 69 39.80 12.19 17.49
N VAL A 70 39.03 11.10 17.52
CA VAL A 70 39.57 9.73 17.39
C VAL A 70 40.21 9.53 16.02
N GLU A 71 39.55 9.93 14.92
CA GLU A 71 40.09 9.86 13.56
C GLU A 71 41.41 10.63 13.46
N GLN A 72 41.47 11.84 14.05
CA GLN A 72 42.69 12.63 14.12
C GLN A 72 43.80 11.92 14.92
N ARG A 73 43.49 11.38 16.11
CA ARG A 73 44.48 10.67 16.95
C ARG A 73 45.05 9.43 16.27
N ILE A 74 44.23 8.67 15.56
CA ILE A 74 44.72 7.50 14.81
C ILE A 74 45.70 7.93 13.71
N ASN A 75 45.38 8.99 12.96
CA ASN A 75 46.28 9.50 11.92
C ASN A 75 47.58 10.07 12.50
N GLU A 76 47.50 10.84 13.58
CA GLU A 76 48.67 11.37 14.28
C GLU A 76 49.58 10.26 14.80
N GLU A 77 49.01 9.18 15.36
CA GLU A 77 49.78 8.07 15.91
C GLU A 77 50.41 7.19 14.81
N ALA A 78 49.70 6.97 13.70
CA ALA A 78 50.26 6.27 12.54
C ALA A 78 51.44 7.05 11.92
N GLU A 79 51.26 8.35 11.67
CA GLU A 79 52.33 9.21 11.15
C GLU A 79 53.53 9.28 12.09
N ARG A 80 53.27 9.32 13.39
CA ARG A 80 54.30 9.32 14.44
C ARG A 80 55.10 8.02 14.44
N ALA A 81 54.41 6.88 14.40
CA ALA A 81 55.04 5.57 14.35
C ALA A 81 55.92 5.44 13.11
N LYS A 82 55.41 5.83 11.94
CA LYS A 82 56.13 5.81 10.67
C LYS A 82 57.37 6.70 10.65
N HIS A 83 57.38 7.81 11.37
CA HIS A 83 58.51 8.74 11.39
C HIS A 83 59.74 8.19 12.13
N TYR A 84 59.53 7.52 13.27
CA TYR A 84 60.64 7.20 14.17
C TYR A 84 60.56 5.86 14.93
N LEU A 85 59.49 5.07 14.78
CA LEU A 85 59.39 3.72 15.35
C LEU A 85 59.76 2.65 14.30
N ASP A 86 59.88 1.40 14.75
CA ASP A 86 60.01 0.26 13.85
C ASP A 86 58.71 0.06 13.05
N GLU A 87 58.84 -0.42 11.81
CA GLU A 87 57.70 -0.63 10.90
C GLU A 87 56.64 -1.56 11.51
N SER A 88 57.05 -2.56 12.29
CA SER A 88 56.12 -3.49 12.94
C SER A 88 55.32 -2.88 14.10
N THR A 89 55.81 -1.77 14.67
CA THR A 89 55.14 -1.11 15.80
C THR A 89 53.94 -0.27 15.35
N GLU A 90 53.90 0.19 14.10
CA GLU A 90 52.80 1.02 13.55
C GLU A 90 51.44 0.32 13.71
N ASP A 91 51.33 -0.93 13.23
CA ASP A 91 50.10 -1.71 13.34
C ASP A 91 49.71 -1.99 14.80
N LEU A 92 50.70 -2.18 15.68
CA LEU A 92 50.46 -2.49 17.10
C LEU A 92 49.94 -1.27 17.85
N ILE A 93 50.53 -0.10 17.65
CA ILE A 93 50.10 1.13 18.33
C ILE A 93 48.74 1.60 17.81
N VAL A 94 48.47 1.48 16.51
CA VAL A 94 47.15 1.78 15.93
C VAL A 94 46.08 0.88 16.56
N LYS A 95 46.35 -0.43 16.72
CA LYS A 95 45.43 -1.35 17.41
C LYS A 95 45.19 -0.95 18.87
N VAL A 96 46.20 -0.45 19.58
CA VAL A 96 46.04 0.06 20.95
C VAL A 96 45.12 1.29 20.96
N VAL A 97 45.32 2.23 20.05
CA VAL A 97 44.47 3.43 19.92
C VAL A 97 43.04 3.04 19.59
N GLU A 98 42.83 2.16 18.61
CA GLU A 98 41.53 1.65 18.21
C GLU A 98 40.83 0.92 19.38
N LYS A 99 41.57 0.12 20.14
CA LYS A 99 41.01 -0.59 21.31
C LYS A 99 40.55 0.38 22.41
N GLU A 100 41.42 1.30 22.80
CA GLU A 100 41.13 2.18 23.95
C GLU A 100 40.16 3.32 23.61
N LEU A 101 40.18 3.84 22.37
CA LEU A 101 39.29 4.93 21.95
C LEU A 101 37.98 4.45 21.31
N ILE A 102 37.92 3.23 20.75
CA ILE A 102 36.73 2.73 20.06
C ILE A 102 36.19 1.50 20.78
N THR A 103 36.96 0.41 20.86
CA THR A 103 36.47 -0.90 21.30
C THR A 103 35.87 -0.89 22.71
N ASN A 104 36.54 -0.22 23.64
CA ASN A 104 36.09 -0.16 25.03
C ASN A 104 34.83 0.71 25.23
N HIS A 105 34.49 1.57 24.26
CA HIS A 105 33.44 2.58 24.39
C HIS A 105 32.36 2.51 23.29
N MET A 106 32.34 1.44 22.48
CA MET A 106 31.45 1.32 21.32
C MET A 106 29.98 1.60 21.66
N LYS A 107 29.45 0.93 22.70
CA LYS A 107 28.06 1.11 23.15
C LYS A 107 27.80 2.52 23.63
N THR A 108 28.69 3.06 24.45
CA THR A 108 28.59 4.43 24.98
C THR A 108 28.55 5.48 23.87
N ILE A 109 29.36 5.32 22.81
CA ILE A 109 29.40 6.24 21.67
C ILE A 109 28.11 6.15 20.85
N VAL A 110 27.64 4.92 20.59
CA VAL A 110 26.44 4.66 19.78
C VAL A 110 25.16 5.11 20.48
N GLU A 111 25.08 4.89 21.79
CA GLU A 111 23.91 5.18 22.64
C GLU A 111 23.98 6.57 23.31
N MET A 112 25.01 7.36 23.02
CA MET A 112 25.24 8.66 23.66
C MET A 112 24.00 9.57 23.55
N GLU A 113 23.53 10.08 24.69
CA GLU A 113 22.36 10.95 24.72
C GLU A 113 22.55 12.18 23.82
N ASN A 114 21.52 12.50 23.04
CA ASN A 114 21.47 13.65 22.13
C ASN A 114 22.60 13.75 21.07
N SER A 115 23.42 12.71 20.89
CA SER A 115 24.48 12.74 19.88
C SER A 115 24.82 11.41 19.24
N GLY A 116 24.39 10.28 19.83
CA GLY A 116 24.59 8.93 19.29
C GLY A 116 23.84 8.65 18.00
N VAL A 117 23.91 7.39 17.54
CA VAL A 117 23.39 6.95 16.23
C VAL A 117 21.92 7.34 16.05
N VAL A 118 21.09 7.11 17.06
CA VAL A 118 19.65 7.44 17.01
C VAL A 118 19.43 8.93 16.74
N HIS A 119 20.20 9.81 17.40
CA HIS A 119 20.10 11.25 17.20
C HIS A 119 20.55 11.64 15.78
N MET A 120 21.60 11.01 15.26
CA MET A 120 22.07 11.27 13.89
C MET A 120 21.05 10.83 12.84
N LEU A 121 20.37 9.69 13.05
CA LEU A 121 19.31 9.20 12.17
C LEU A 121 18.08 10.12 12.20
N LYS A 122 17.65 10.58 13.38
CA LYS A 122 16.52 11.52 13.53
C LYS A 122 16.75 12.84 12.81
N ASN A 123 17.98 13.38 12.90
CA ASN A 123 18.33 14.68 12.34
C ASN A 123 19.00 14.61 10.96
N GLN A 124 18.96 13.45 10.29
CA GLN A 124 19.52 13.25 8.94
C GLN A 124 21.00 13.66 8.80
N LYS A 125 21.80 13.42 9.84
CA LYS A 125 23.25 13.72 9.83
C LYS A 125 24.04 12.64 9.08
N THR A 126 23.87 12.59 7.77
CA THR A 126 24.43 11.57 6.88
C THR A 126 25.96 11.50 6.90
N GLU A 127 26.65 12.65 6.89
CA GLU A 127 28.11 12.69 6.94
C GLU A 127 28.69 12.20 8.27
N ASP A 128 28.04 12.55 9.39
CA ASP A 128 28.50 12.13 10.71
C ASP A 128 28.28 10.63 10.90
N LEU A 129 27.17 10.09 10.40
CA LEU A 129 26.95 8.64 10.32
C LEU A 129 28.00 7.94 9.46
N ALA A 130 28.40 8.55 8.33
CA ALA A 130 29.45 8.00 7.46
C ALA A 130 30.82 7.97 8.15
N ARG A 131 31.15 9.00 8.95
CA ARG A 131 32.38 9.01 9.77
C ARG A 131 32.32 7.93 10.85
N MET A 132 31.19 7.81 11.55
CA MET A 132 31.00 6.77 12.56
C MET A 132 31.13 5.37 11.95
N PHE A 133 30.49 5.12 10.80
CA PHE A 133 30.60 3.86 10.07
C PHE A 133 32.06 3.52 9.71
N ARG A 134 32.79 4.47 9.12
CA ARG A 134 34.21 4.27 8.78
C ARG A 134 35.06 3.93 10.00
N LEU A 135 34.80 4.57 11.13
CA LEU A 135 35.52 4.32 12.38
C LEU A 135 35.20 2.92 12.96
N PHE A 136 33.92 2.56 13.01
CA PHE A 136 33.47 1.26 13.56
C PHE A 136 33.81 0.08 12.64
N ASN A 137 34.02 0.31 11.35
CA ASN A 137 34.51 -0.71 10.42
C ASN A 137 35.96 -1.15 10.69
N ARG A 138 36.74 -0.36 11.45
CA ARG A 138 38.14 -0.67 11.79
C ARG A 138 38.25 -1.72 12.88
N VAL A 139 37.22 -1.86 13.72
CA VAL A 139 37.25 -2.74 14.91
C VAL A 139 36.32 -3.95 14.76
N PRO A 140 36.71 -5.13 15.27
CA PRO A 140 35.83 -6.29 15.30
C PRO A 140 34.59 -5.99 16.17
N GLU A 141 33.43 -6.53 15.81
CA GLU A 141 32.12 -6.28 16.45
C GLU A 141 31.62 -4.81 16.40
N GLY A 142 32.38 -3.88 15.81
CA GLY A 142 31.98 -2.48 15.67
C GLY A 142 30.73 -2.32 14.81
N LEU A 143 30.77 -2.82 13.57
CA LEU A 143 29.61 -2.78 12.68
C LEU A 143 28.38 -3.44 13.29
N LYS A 144 28.55 -4.57 13.99
CA LYS A 144 27.45 -5.28 14.65
C LYS A 144 26.78 -4.42 15.73
N THR A 145 27.57 -3.78 16.59
CA THR A 145 27.04 -2.87 17.63
C THR A 145 26.24 -1.72 17.01
N MET A 146 26.74 -1.17 15.90
CA MET A 146 26.04 -0.12 15.16
C MET A 146 24.74 -0.65 14.53
N VAL A 147 24.78 -1.83 13.90
CA VAL A 147 23.61 -2.50 13.30
C VAL A 147 22.53 -2.77 14.35
N GLU A 148 22.88 -3.24 15.54
CA GLU A 148 21.94 -3.48 16.64
C GLU A 148 21.20 -2.21 17.05
N CYS A 149 21.91 -1.08 17.17
CA CYS A 149 21.30 0.20 17.51
C CYS A 149 20.40 0.76 16.39
N VAL A 150 20.87 0.69 15.13
CA VAL A 150 20.05 1.12 13.97
C VAL A 150 18.80 0.24 13.86
N SER A 151 18.94 -1.07 14.08
CA SER A 151 17.82 -2.02 14.05
C SER A 151 16.79 -1.72 15.12
N GLN A 152 17.22 -1.48 16.36
CA GLN A 152 16.31 -1.11 17.44
C GLN A 152 15.50 0.14 17.07
N TYR A 153 16.17 1.20 16.61
CA TYR A 153 15.49 2.43 16.20
C TYR A 153 14.55 2.22 15.01
N LEU A 154 14.97 1.48 13.98
CA LEU A 154 14.15 1.17 12.82
C LEU A 154 12.89 0.37 13.21
N ARG A 155 13.03 -0.63 14.09
CA ARG A 155 11.90 -1.41 14.62
C ARG A 155 10.95 -0.55 15.43
N GLU A 156 11.44 0.37 16.25
CA GLU A 156 10.59 1.29 17.02
C GLU A 156 9.79 2.22 16.09
N GLN A 157 10.44 2.81 15.09
CA GLN A 157 9.77 3.66 14.09
C GLN A 157 8.76 2.87 13.25
N GLY A 158 9.16 1.68 12.77
CA GLY A 158 8.29 0.80 11.99
C GLY A 158 7.09 0.31 12.80
N LYS A 159 7.29 -0.07 14.07
CA LYS A 159 6.18 -0.41 14.97
C LYS A 159 5.22 0.77 15.12
N ALA A 160 5.72 1.97 15.41
CA ALA A 160 4.88 3.15 15.57
C ALA A 160 3.99 3.40 14.34
N LEU A 161 4.52 3.25 13.12
CA LEU A 161 3.73 3.38 11.89
C LEU A 161 2.68 2.28 11.71
N VAL A 162 2.91 1.11 12.30
CA VAL A 162 2.13 -0.09 12.04
C VAL A 162 1.11 -0.41 13.15
N THR A 163 1.36 0.06 14.37
CA THR A 163 0.54 -0.15 15.57
C THR A 163 -0.35 1.04 15.93
N GLU A 164 -0.48 2.08 15.09
CA GLU A 164 -1.53 3.10 15.28
C GLU A 164 -2.92 2.46 15.07
N GLU A 165 -3.36 1.74 16.10
CA GLU A 165 -4.73 1.34 16.38
C GLU A 165 -5.34 2.40 17.29
N ASP A 166 -5.95 3.43 16.71
CA ASP A 166 -7.30 3.79 17.12
C ASP A 166 -7.96 4.81 16.17
N GLY A 167 -9.24 4.57 15.86
CA GLY A 167 -10.12 5.67 15.45
C GLY A 167 -10.24 5.97 13.95
N GLY A 168 -10.54 4.95 13.14
CA GLY A 168 -11.33 5.14 11.92
C GLY A 168 -10.57 5.62 10.69
N LYS A 169 -10.48 4.77 9.66
CA LYS A 169 -9.92 5.15 8.35
C LYS A 169 -8.60 5.94 8.46
N GLY A 170 -7.65 5.45 9.26
CA GLY A 170 -6.25 5.71 8.91
C GLY A 170 -6.09 5.31 7.45
N ASP A 171 -5.81 6.29 6.59
CA ASP A 171 -5.89 6.13 5.15
C ASP A 171 -4.94 4.98 4.77
N ALA A 172 -5.46 3.87 4.24
CA ALA A 172 -4.63 2.75 3.79
C ALA A 172 -3.52 3.28 2.85
N LEU A 173 -3.80 4.40 2.17
CA LEU A 173 -2.84 5.11 1.36
C LEU A 173 -1.73 5.78 2.17
N SER A 174 -2.05 6.49 3.26
CA SER A 174 -1.04 7.10 4.12
C SER A 174 -0.20 6.05 4.84
N PHE A 175 -0.78 4.93 5.24
CA PHE A 175 -0.05 3.81 5.83
C PHE A 175 1.06 3.32 4.90
N VAL A 176 0.72 2.95 3.66
CA VAL A 176 1.71 2.45 2.70
C VAL A 176 2.69 3.55 2.30
N GLN A 177 2.22 4.79 2.12
CA GLN A 177 3.09 5.91 1.79
C GLN A 177 4.14 6.17 2.89
N ASN A 178 3.74 6.19 4.15
CA ASN A 178 4.68 6.40 5.27
C ASN A 178 5.74 5.29 5.35
N LEU A 179 5.37 4.04 5.03
CA LEU A 179 6.31 2.92 4.96
C LEU A 179 7.28 3.05 3.78
N LEU A 180 6.81 3.52 2.63
CA LEU A 180 7.66 3.81 1.47
C LEU A 180 8.65 4.94 1.79
N ASP A 181 8.18 6.02 2.44
CA ASP A 181 9.02 7.15 2.82
C ASP A 181 10.07 6.75 3.88
N LEU A 182 9.70 5.88 4.83
CA LEU A 182 10.64 5.30 5.79
C LEU A 182 11.69 4.44 5.07
N LYS A 183 11.28 3.64 4.08
CA LYS A 183 12.19 2.79 3.30
C LYS A 183 13.18 3.62 2.50
N ASP A 184 12.69 4.65 1.80
CA ASP A 184 13.51 5.58 1.03
C ASP A 184 14.55 6.28 1.94
N ARG A 185 14.15 6.66 3.15
CA ARG A 185 15.06 7.27 4.14
C ARG A 185 16.17 6.32 4.59
N PHE A 186 15.85 5.06 4.89
CA PHE A 186 16.85 4.09 5.31
C PHE A 186 17.74 3.60 4.16
N ASP A 187 17.21 3.53 2.93
CA ASP A 187 18.02 3.30 1.74
C ASP A 187 18.99 4.46 1.50
N HIS A 188 18.56 5.70 1.71
CA HIS A 188 19.46 6.86 1.64
C HIS A 188 20.62 6.73 2.63
N PHE A 189 20.36 6.38 3.89
CA PHE A 189 21.44 6.12 4.86
C PHE A 189 22.32 4.93 4.46
N LEU A 190 21.73 3.84 3.94
CA LEU A 190 22.46 2.67 3.49
C LEU A 190 23.51 3.04 2.42
N TYR A 191 23.14 3.84 1.43
CA TYR A 191 24.03 4.19 0.33
C TYR A 191 24.96 5.37 0.65
N HIS A 192 24.48 6.40 1.34
CA HIS A 192 25.26 7.62 1.59
C HIS A 192 26.06 7.60 2.90
N SER A 193 25.67 6.78 3.88
CA SER A 193 26.36 6.68 5.16
C SER A 193 27.05 5.33 5.38
N PHE A 194 26.42 4.23 4.95
CA PHE A 194 26.94 2.88 5.20
C PHE A 194 27.56 2.22 3.97
N SER A 195 27.80 2.99 2.89
CA SER A 195 28.48 2.53 1.66
C SER A 195 27.88 1.26 1.02
N GLY A 196 26.58 0.99 1.23
CA GLY A 196 25.91 -0.19 0.71
C GLY A 196 26.26 -1.49 1.45
N GLU A 197 26.75 -1.40 2.68
CA GLU A 197 27.24 -2.55 3.46
C GLU A 197 26.18 -3.65 3.64
N ARG A 198 26.58 -4.90 3.43
CA ARG A 198 25.66 -6.05 3.34
C ARG A 198 24.91 -6.27 4.65
N GLN A 199 25.57 -6.10 5.80
CA GLN A 199 24.95 -6.30 7.12
C GLN A 199 23.79 -5.33 7.34
N PHE A 200 23.95 -4.05 6.99
CA PHE A 200 22.87 -3.05 7.11
C PHE A 200 21.74 -3.35 6.12
N LYS A 201 22.05 -3.73 4.88
CA LYS A 201 21.03 -4.10 3.89
C LYS A 201 20.17 -5.28 4.36
N GLN A 202 20.78 -6.31 4.93
CA GLN A 202 20.09 -7.47 5.48
C GLN A 202 19.26 -7.12 6.71
N MET A 203 19.80 -6.30 7.61
CA MET A 203 19.07 -5.82 8.79
C MET A 203 17.84 -5.00 8.40
N ILE A 204 17.97 -4.04 7.48
CA ILE A 204 16.83 -3.23 7.01
C ILE A 204 15.75 -4.13 6.43
N ALA A 205 16.12 -5.09 5.58
CA ALA A 205 15.17 -6.04 5.02
C ALA A 205 14.45 -6.87 6.11
N SER A 206 15.20 -7.41 7.08
CA SER A 206 14.65 -8.21 8.17
C SER A 206 13.73 -7.40 9.09
N ASP A 207 14.06 -6.14 9.36
CA ASP A 207 13.26 -5.28 10.22
C ASP A 207 11.96 -4.85 9.54
N PHE A 208 12.01 -4.50 8.24
CA PHE A 208 10.81 -4.25 7.45
C PHE A 208 9.89 -5.47 7.38
N GLU A 209 10.45 -6.66 7.18
CA GLU A 209 9.68 -7.91 7.27
C GLU A 209 9.07 -8.08 8.67
N TYR A 210 9.82 -7.82 9.73
CA TYR A 210 9.31 -7.98 11.09
C TYR A 210 8.12 -7.06 11.39
N PHE A 211 8.24 -5.74 11.21
CA PHE A 211 7.16 -4.84 11.60
C PHE A 211 5.99 -4.82 10.62
N LEU A 212 6.21 -5.02 9.31
CA LEU A 212 5.12 -5.04 8.32
C LEU A 212 4.10 -6.14 8.63
N ASN A 213 4.58 -7.28 9.14
CA ASN A 213 3.74 -8.43 9.48
C ASN A 213 3.14 -8.37 10.91
N LEU A 214 3.43 -7.33 11.69
CA LEU A 214 2.73 -7.11 12.97
C LEU A 214 1.28 -6.67 12.78
N ASN A 215 0.98 -5.94 11.70
CA ASN A 215 -0.38 -5.53 11.38
C ASN A 215 -1.01 -6.48 10.37
N ARG A 216 -2.07 -7.17 10.81
CA ARG A 216 -2.81 -8.11 9.98
C ARG A 216 -3.51 -7.46 8.77
N LYS A 217 -3.64 -6.13 8.73
CA LYS A 217 -4.24 -5.36 7.63
C LYS A 217 -3.22 -4.99 6.53
N SER A 218 -1.92 -5.22 6.74
CA SER A 218 -0.88 -4.90 5.76
C SER A 218 -1.13 -5.48 4.36
N PRO A 219 -1.58 -6.76 4.18
CA PRO A 219 -1.92 -7.29 2.86
C PRO A 219 -3.05 -6.52 2.16
N GLU A 220 -4.10 -6.16 2.90
CA GLU A 220 -5.23 -5.39 2.36
C GLU A 220 -4.82 -3.98 1.99
N TYR A 221 -4.07 -3.31 2.87
CA TYR A 221 -3.64 -1.92 2.66
C TYR A 221 -2.71 -1.79 1.47
N LEU A 222 -1.78 -2.73 1.29
CA LEU A 222 -0.92 -2.78 0.12
C LEU A 222 -1.73 -2.96 -1.17
N SER A 223 -2.75 -3.84 -1.13
CA SER A 223 -3.64 -4.06 -2.26
C SER A 223 -4.50 -2.83 -2.59
N LEU A 224 -5.01 -2.13 -1.57
CA LEU A 224 -5.76 -0.88 -1.72
C LEU A 224 -4.90 0.25 -2.28
N PHE A 225 -3.64 0.34 -1.86
CA PHE A 225 -2.70 1.33 -2.38
C PHE A 225 -2.45 1.12 -3.87
N ILE A 226 -2.19 -0.12 -4.30
CA ILE A 226 -2.00 -0.45 -5.72
C ILE A 226 -3.29 -0.17 -6.51
N ASP A 227 -4.45 -0.53 -5.95
CA ASP A 227 -5.76 -0.27 -6.56
C ASP A 227 -6.02 1.22 -6.75
N ASP A 228 -5.62 2.07 -5.80
CA ASP A 228 -5.69 3.54 -5.92
C ASP A 228 -4.81 4.06 -7.06
N LYS A 229 -3.55 3.59 -7.16
CA LYS A 229 -2.62 4.02 -8.22
C LYS A 229 -3.05 3.58 -9.63
N LEU A 230 -3.76 2.47 -9.76
CA LEU A 230 -4.21 1.92 -11.04
C LEU A 230 -5.63 2.37 -11.45
N LYS A 231 -6.32 3.16 -10.62
CA LYS A 231 -7.65 3.69 -10.92
C LYS A 231 -7.58 4.97 -11.77
N LYS A 232 -8.46 5.03 -12.77
CA LYS A 232 -8.66 6.18 -13.64
C LYS A 232 -9.10 7.41 -12.83
N GLY A 233 -8.38 8.52 -12.99
CA GLY A 233 -8.74 9.82 -12.43
C GLY A 233 -8.25 10.09 -11.00
N VAL A 234 -7.33 9.28 -10.46
CA VAL A 234 -6.91 9.39 -9.05
C VAL A 234 -5.78 10.40 -8.80
N LYS A 235 -4.95 10.76 -9.78
CA LYS A 235 -4.02 11.92 -9.72
C LYS A 235 -3.41 12.11 -11.10
N GLY A 236 -3.00 13.33 -11.45
CA GLY A 236 -2.31 13.66 -12.71
C GLY A 236 -0.89 13.12 -12.82
N MET A 237 -0.63 11.93 -12.26
CA MET A 237 0.65 11.23 -12.37
C MET A 237 0.79 10.67 -13.79
N THR A 238 2.01 10.72 -14.29
CA THR A 238 2.38 10.07 -15.55
C THR A 238 2.47 8.56 -15.36
N GLU A 239 2.37 7.79 -16.46
CA GLU A 239 2.52 6.33 -16.40
C GLU A 239 3.88 5.92 -15.82
N GLN A 240 4.94 6.69 -16.08
CA GLN A 240 6.28 6.46 -15.56
C GLN A 240 6.36 6.64 -14.03
N GLU A 241 5.71 7.66 -13.49
CA GLU A 241 5.64 7.88 -12.03
C GLU A 241 4.84 6.77 -11.35
N ILE A 242 3.75 6.31 -11.98
CA ILE A 242 2.98 5.17 -11.48
C ILE A 242 3.89 3.93 -11.43
N GLU A 243 4.64 3.65 -12.49
CA GLU A 243 5.55 2.51 -12.54
C GLU A 243 6.61 2.55 -11.43
N GLN A 244 7.26 3.70 -11.21
CA GLN A 244 8.24 3.87 -10.13
C GLN A 244 7.62 3.60 -8.75
N VAL A 245 6.40 4.08 -8.50
CA VAL A 245 5.69 3.82 -7.25
C VAL A 245 5.34 2.34 -7.11
N LEU A 246 4.91 1.67 -8.18
CA LEU A 246 4.64 0.24 -8.16
C LEU A 246 5.91 -0.57 -7.87
N ASP A 247 7.06 -0.22 -8.45
CA ASP A 247 8.35 -0.88 -8.16
C ASP A 247 8.75 -0.76 -6.69
N LYS A 248 8.62 0.43 -6.10
CA LYS A 248 8.85 0.61 -4.66
C LYS A 248 7.86 -0.18 -3.82
N THR A 249 6.59 -0.22 -4.22
CA THR A 249 5.55 -1.00 -3.54
C THR A 249 5.84 -2.50 -3.57
N MET A 250 6.42 -2.99 -4.67
CA MET A 250 6.85 -4.38 -4.79
C MET A 250 7.99 -4.75 -3.84
N VAL A 251 8.84 -3.79 -3.45
CA VAL A 251 9.84 -4.02 -2.39
C VAL A 251 9.15 -4.32 -1.06
N LEU A 252 8.10 -3.57 -0.70
CA LEU A 252 7.30 -3.87 0.50
C LEU A 252 6.54 -5.20 0.38
N PHE A 253 6.01 -5.52 -0.81
CA PHE A 253 5.36 -6.81 -1.06
C PHE A 253 6.29 -7.99 -0.80
N ARG A 254 7.59 -7.87 -1.13
CA ARG A 254 8.58 -8.93 -0.83
C ARG A 254 8.72 -9.24 0.65
N TYR A 255 8.54 -8.23 1.51
CA TYR A 255 8.58 -8.36 2.96
C TYR A 255 7.27 -8.89 3.58
N LEU A 256 6.22 -9.06 2.78
CA LEU A 256 4.94 -9.57 3.26
C LEU A 256 4.97 -11.11 3.37
N GLN A 257 4.51 -11.64 4.52
CA GLN A 257 4.41 -13.09 4.74
C GLN A 257 3.11 -13.66 4.17
N GLU A 258 1.96 -13.01 4.41
CA GLU A 258 0.64 -13.46 3.96
C GLU A 258 0.32 -13.03 2.52
N LYS A 259 1.11 -13.50 1.55
CA LYS A 259 0.97 -13.13 0.13
C LYS A 259 -0.31 -13.65 -0.53
N ASP A 260 -0.83 -14.77 -0.05
CA ASP A 260 -2.10 -15.36 -0.47
C ASP A 260 -3.32 -14.51 -0.05
N LEU A 261 -3.28 -13.93 1.16
CA LEU A 261 -4.27 -12.97 1.60
C LEU A 261 -4.23 -11.70 0.75
N PHE A 262 -3.03 -11.22 0.40
CA PHE A 262 -2.86 -10.13 -0.56
C PHE A 262 -3.45 -10.48 -1.93
N GLU A 263 -3.17 -11.67 -2.47
CA GLU A 263 -3.70 -12.13 -3.77
C GLU A 263 -5.23 -12.03 -3.79
N ARG A 264 -5.89 -12.47 -2.71
CA ARG A 264 -7.35 -12.44 -2.59
C ARG A 264 -7.91 -11.03 -2.66
N TYR A 265 -7.36 -10.09 -1.89
CA TYR A 265 -7.75 -8.68 -1.95
C TYR A 265 -7.44 -8.07 -3.32
N TYR A 266 -6.24 -8.32 -3.86
CA TYR A 266 -5.82 -7.81 -5.17
C TYR A 266 -6.75 -8.29 -6.28
N LYS A 267 -7.13 -9.58 -6.28
CA LYS A 267 -8.07 -10.18 -7.23
C LYS A 267 -9.46 -9.53 -7.15
N GLN A 268 -9.95 -9.24 -5.95
CA GLN A 268 -11.21 -8.51 -5.78
C GLN A 268 -11.15 -7.09 -6.34
N HIS A 269 -10.06 -6.37 -6.07
CA HIS A 269 -9.86 -5.02 -6.57
C HIS A 269 -9.72 -4.99 -8.09
N LEU A 270 -8.90 -5.87 -8.66
CA LEU A 270 -8.74 -6.05 -10.11
C LEU A 270 -10.08 -6.37 -10.77
N ALA A 271 -10.87 -7.31 -10.22
CA ALA A 271 -12.17 -7.65 -10.76
C ALA A 271 -13.11 -6.43 -10.85
N LYS A 272 -13.15 -5.61 -9.79
CA LYS A 272 -13.92 -4.37 -9.78
C LYS A 272 -13.42 -3.38 -10.83
N ARG A 273 -12.11 -3.22 -10.99
CA ARG A 273 -11.52 -2.30 -11.99
C ARG A 273 -11.84 -2.73 -13.42
N LEU A 274 -11.69 -4.02 -13.74
CA LEU A 274 -11.98 -4.58 -15.06
C LEU A 274 -13.47 -4.49 -15.40
N LEU A 275 -14.37 -4.94 -14.51
CA LEU A 275 -15.80 -4.98 -14.80
C LEU A 275 -16.43 -3.57 -14.90
N LEU A 276 -15.95 -2.62 -14.09
CA LEU A 276 -16.42 -1.25 -14.08
C LEU A 276 -15.67 -0.35 -15.07
N ASN A 277 -14.71 -0.89 -15.83
CA ASN A 277 -13.84 -0.16 -16.76
C ASN A 277 -13.22 1.09 -16.11
N LYS A 278 -12.61 0.90 -14.93
CA LYS A 278 -12.01 1.95 -14.09
C LYS A 278 -10.48 1.90 -14.06
N SER A 279 -9.86 0.99 -14.81
CA SER A 279 -8.39 0.92 -14.93
C SER A 279 -7.86 2.16 -15.66
N VAL A 280 -6.66 2.61 -15.27
CA VAL A 280 -5.98 3.73 -15.91
C VAL A 280 -5.49 3.35 -17.31
N SER A 281 -4.88 2.17 -17.43
CA SER A 281 -4.33 1.59 -18.65
C SER A 281 -4.25 0.07 -18.51
N ASP A 282 -4.60 -0.67 -19.56
CA ASP A 282 -4.49 -2.12 -19.60
C ASP A 282 -3.02 -2.58 -19.54
N ASP A 283 -2.09 -1.78 -20.05
CA ASP A 283 -0.67 -2.09 -20.06
C ASP A 283 -0.05 -1.95 -18.66
N SER A 284 -0.45 -0.93 -17.90
CA SER A 284 -0.04 -0.79 -16.50
C SER A 284 -0.54 -1.96 -15.63
N GLU A 285 -1.76 -2.43 -15.86
CA GLU A 285 -2.31 -3.59 -15.13
C GLU A 285 -1.56 -4.89 -15.49
N LYS A 286 -1.26 -5.12 -16.78
CA LYS A 286 -0.45 -6.27 -17.21
C LYS A 286 0.98 -6.21 -16.66
N ASN A 287 1.59 -5.02 -16.64
CA ASN A 287 2.92 -4.82 -16.05
C ASN A 287 2.89 -5.18 -14.55
N MET A 288 1.89 -4.69 -13.81
CA MET A 288 1.73 -5.06 -12.38
C MET A 288 1.59 -6.57 -12.18
N ILE A 289 0.80 -7.26 -13.01
CA ILE A 289 0.71 -8.73 -12.96
C ILE A 289 2.06 -9.38 -13.29
N SER A 290 2.81 -8.86 -14.25
CA SER A 290 4.15 -9.35 -14.57
C SER A 290 5.10 -9.20 -13.38
N LYS A 291 5.04 -8.09 -12.64
CA LYS A 291 5.84 -7.90 -11.41
C LYS A 291 5.46 -8.93 -10.33
N LEU A 292 4.17 -9.19 -10.12
CA LEU A 292 3.70 -10.24 -9.21
C LEU A 292 4.16 -11.64 -9.64
N LYS A 293 4.17 -11.91 -10.95
CA LYS A 293 4.64 -13.18 -11.53
C LYS A 293 6.12 -13.42 -11.29
N THR A 294 6.94 -12.38 -11.42
CA THR A 294 8.39 -12.47 -11.12
C THR A 294 8.64 -12.83 -9.65
N GLU A 295 7.84 -12.28 -8.73
CA GLU A 295 8.04 -12.48 -7.28
C GLU A 295 7.44 -13.80 -6.74
N CYS A 296 6.30 -14.24 -7.28
CA CYS A 296 5.55 -15.39 -6.75
C CYS A 296 5.36 -16.55 -7.74
N GLY A 297 5.78 -16.39 -8.99
CA GLY A 297 5.66 -17.39 -10.04
C GLY A 297 4.29 -17.42 -10.74
N CYS A 298 4.19 -18.26 -11.78
CA CYS A 298 3.03 -18.33 -12.67
C CYS A 298 1.75 -18.85 -12.01
N GLN A 299 1.86 -19.69 -10.98
CA GLN A 299 0.68 -20.26 -10.30
C GLN A 299 -0.10 -19.17 -9.55
N PHE A 300 0.62 -18.23 -8.93
CA PHE A 300 0.06 -17.08 -8.22
C PHE A 300 -0.73 -16.15 -9.16
N THR A 301 -0.21 -15.90 -10.37
CA THR A 301 -0.84 -14.97 -11.31
C THR A 301 -1.82 -15.61 -12.29
N SER A 302 -1.88 -16.94 -12.39
CA SER A 302 -2.67 -17.65 -13.40
C SER A 302 -4.15 -17.22 -13.44
N LYS A 303 -4.78 -17.05 -12.27
CA LYS A 303 -6.18 -16.60 -12.17
C LYS A 303 -6.34 -15.15 -12.64
N LEU A 304 -5.39 -14.27 -12.29
CA LEU A 304 -5.40 -12.85 -12.69
C LEU A 304 -5.20 -12.69 -14.22
N GLU A 305 -4.27 -13.46 -14.80
CA GLU A 305 -4.06 -13.53 -16.25
C GLU A 305 -5.31 -14.08 -16.96
N GLY A 306 -5.96 -15.08 -16.38
CA GLY A 306 -7.23 -15.63 -16.85
C GLY A 306 -8.35 -14.59 -16.90
N MET A 307 -8.43 -13.69 -15.91
CA MET A 307 -9.40 -12.59 -15.90
C MET A 307 -9.22 -11.65 -17.11
N PHE A 308 -7.97 -11.32 -17.47
CA PHE A 308 -7.70 -10.52 -18.68
C PHE A 308 -8.09 -11.25 -19.96
N LYS A 309 -7.78 -12.54 -20.05
CA LYS A 309 -8.16 -13.37 -21.20
C LYS A 309 -9.68 -13.41 -21.36
N ASP A 310 -10.43 -13.58 -20.26
CA ASP A 310 -11.89 -13.55 -20.25
C ASP A 310 -12.45 -12.21 -20.76
N MET A 311 -11.84 -11.07 -20.40
CA MET A 311 -12.25 -9.75 -20.91
C MET A 311 -12.07 -9.65 -22.42
N SER A 312 -10.91 -10.03 -22.93
CA SER A 312 -10.62 -10.00 -24.38
C SER A 312 -11.55 -10.93 -25.16
N VAL A 313 -11.69 -12.17 -24.71
CA VAL A 313 -12.56 -13.17 -25.36
C VAL A 313 -14.03 -12.74 -25.30
N SER A 314 -14.48 -12.16 -24.19
CA SER A 314 -15.83 -11.62 -24.06
C SER A 314 -16.12 -10.52 -25.07
N ASN A 315 -15.17 -9.60 -25.30
CA ASN A 315 -15.35 -8.53 -26.26
C ASN A 315 -15.50 -9.08 -27.69
N THR A 316 -14.62 -10.01 -28.09
CA THR A 316 -14.73 -10.69 -29.40
C THR A 316 -16.04 -11.45 -29.55
N MET A 317 -16.45 -12.19 -28.51
CA MET A 317 -17.73 -12.91 -28.50
C MET A 317 -18.93 -11.97 -28.65
N MET A 318 -18.86 -10.79 -28.03
CA MET A 318 -19.90 -9.78 -28.11
C MET A 318 -20.01 -9.18 -29.51
N ASP A 319 -18.88 -8.94 -30.19
CA ASP A 319 -18.86 -8.47 -31.57
C ASP A 319 -19.45 -9.51 -32.53
N GLU A 320 -19.10 -10.79 -32.34
CA GLU A 320 -19.70 -11.90 -33.10
C GLU A 320 -21.22 -12.01 -32.85
N PHE A 321 -21.68 -11.81 -31.61
CA PHE A 321 -23.11 -11.83 -31.30
C PHE A 321 -23.84 -10.65 -31.95
N LYS A 322 -23.27 -9.44 -31.94
CA LYS A 322 -23.86 -8.29 -32.63
C LYS A 322 -23.99 -8.55 -34.12
N ALA A 323 -22.97 -9.13 -34.76
CA ALA A 323 -23.04 -9.53 -36.16
C ALA A 323 -24.15 -10.56 -36.40
N HIS A 324 -24.24 -11.60 -35.55
CA HIS A 324 -25.28 -12.62 -35.62
C HIS A 324 -26.71 -12.05 -35.50
N VAL A 325 -26.91 -11.12 -34.57
CA VAL A 325 -28.21 -10.43 -34.37
C VAL A 325 -28.60 -9.64 -35.62
N LEU A 326 -27.65 -8.94 -36.25
CA LEU A 326 -27.88 -8.18 -37.49
C LEU A 326 -28.18 -9.11 -38.67
N THR A 327 -27.44 -10.21 -38.83
CA THR A 327 -27.62 -11.14 -39.96
C THR A 327 -28.94 -11.91 -39.89
N LEU A 328 -29.32 -12.39 -38.70
CA LEU A 328 -30.54 -13.19 -38.50
C LEU A 328 -31.76 -12.36 -38.09
N ASN A 329 -31.60 -11.03 -37.99
CA ASN A 329 -32.60 -10.09 -37.49
C ASN A 329 -33.23 -10.58 -36.16
N THR A 330 -32.37 -11.03 -35.25
CA THR A 330 -32.81 -11.61 -33.96
C THR A 330 -33.44 -10.52 -33.11
N ASN A 331 -34.68 -10.70 -32.68
CA ASN A 331 -35.38 -9.72 -31.86
C ASN A 331 -34.85 -9.70 -30.43
N LEU A 332 -34.24 -8.58 -30.01
CA LEU A 332 -33.78 -8.32 -28.64
C LEU A 332 -34.79 -7.51 -27.80
N TYR A 333 -36.05 -7.42 -28.24
CA TYR A 333 -37.14 -6.77 -27.52
C TYR A 333 -36.84 -5.30 -27.13
N GLY A 334 -36.09 -4.59 -27.99
CA GLY A 334 -35.69 -3.21 -27.76
C GLY A 334 -34.56 -3.02 -26.74
N VAL A 335 -33.87 -4.10 -26.33
CA VAL A 335 -32.74 -4.05 -25.40
C VAL A 335 -31.41 -4.08 -26.17
N ASP A 336 -30.56 -3.07 -25.93
CA ASP A 336 -29.15 -3.12 -26.32
C ASP A 336 -28.37 -3.91 -25.26
N LEU A 337 -28.00 -5.15 -25.60
CA LEU A 337 -27.40 -6.10 -24.67
C LEU A 337 -25.88 -6.14 -24.83
N ASN A 338 -25.16 -6.03 -23.71
CA ASN A 338 -23.72 -6.28 -23.64
C ASN A 338 -23.44 -7.30 -22.53
N VAL A 339 -22.84 -8.44 -22.89
CA VAL A 339 -22.58 -9.54 -21.96
C VAL A 339 -21.08 -9.79 -21.86
N ARG A 340 -20.60 -9.96 -20.63
CA ARG A 340 -19.25 -10.45 -20.34
C ARG A 340 -19.32 -11.85 -19.75
N VAL A 341 -18.64 -12.79 -20.37
CA VAL A 341 -18.61 -14.19 -19.94
C VAL A 341 -17.33 -14.42 -19.16
N LEU A 342 -17.47 -14.83 -17.91
CA LEU A 342 -16.37 -14.97 -16.95
C LEU A 342 -16.19 -16.44 -16.58
N THR A 343 -14.96 -16.91 -16.54
CA THR A 343 -14.64 -18.29 -16.18
C THR A 343 -14.77 -18.49 -14.67
N THR A 344 -15.65 -19.40 -14.24
CA THR A 344 -15.82 -19.77 -12.83
C THR A 344 -14.48 -20.25 -12.24
N GLY A 345 -14.09 -19.71 -11.08
CA GLY A 345 -12.84 -20.05 -10.38
C GLY A 345 -11.70 -19.05 -10.61
N PHE A 346 -11.72 -18.28 -11.70
CA PHE A 346 -10.77 -17.17 -11.89
C PHE A 346 -11.24 -15.89 -11.20
N TRP A 347 -12.54 -15.65 -11.19
CA TRP A 347 -13.14 -14.44 -10.65
C TRP A 347 -13.59 -14.63 -9.20
N PRO A 348 -13.58 -13.56 -8.38
CA PRO A 348 -14.06 -13.59 -7.00
C PRO A 348 -15.59 -13.53 -6.96
N THR A 349 -16.27 -14.50 -7.58
CA THR A 349 -17.72 -14.62 -7.59
C THR A 349 -18.21 -15.48 -6.42
N GLN A 350 -19.38 -15.16 -5.88
CA GLN A 350 -20.03 -15.99 -4.85
C GLN A 350 -20.48 -17.32 -5.47
N ALA A 351 -20.39 -18.40 -4.69
CA ALA A 351 -20.78 -19.75 -5.11
C ALA A 351 -22.29 -19.87 -5.39
N SER A 352 -23.13 -19.07 -4.72
CA SER A 352 -24.58 -19.00 -4.96
C SER A 352 -24.93 -17.77 -5.79
N THR A 353 -25.65 -17.96 -6.90
CA THR A 353 -26.34 -16.84 -7.55
C THR A 353 -27.42 -16.27 -6.64
N PRO A 354 -27.37 -14.98 -6.31
CA PRO A 354 -28.51 -14.34 -5.64
C PRO A 354 -29.72 -14.42 -6.55
N LYS A 355 -30.87 -14.82 -5.99
CA LYS A 355 -32.14 -14.84 -6.71
C LYS A 355 -32.49 -13.41 -7.14
N SER A 356 -33.06 -13.28 -8.33
CA SER A 356 -33.61 -12.02 -8.82
C SER A 356 -34.50 -12.26 -10.04
N ASN A 357 -35.73 -11.79 -9.96
CA ASN A 357 -36.69 -11.83 -11.05
C ASN A 357 -36.41 -10.69 -12.04
N ILE A 358 -35.57 -10.97 -13.03
CA ILE A 358 -35.26 -10.02 -14.10
C ILE A 358 -36.50 -9.80 -14.98
N PRO A 359 -36.81 -8.54 -15.37
CA PRO A 359 -37.91 -8.21 -16.28
C PRO A 359 -37.87 -8.98 -17.60
N THR A 360 -39.03 -9.17 -18.22
CA THR A 360 -39.21 -10.06 -19.40
C THR A 360 -38.35 -9.67 -20.60
N ALA A 361 -38.29 -8.39 -20.97
CA ALA A 361 -37.50 -7.92 -22.11
C ALA A 361 -35.98 -8.23 -21.99
N PRO A 362 -35.28 -7.81 -20.91
CA PRO A 362 -33.86 -8.14 -20.73
C PRO A 362 -33.63 -9.65 -20.50
N ARG A 363 -34.58 -10.37 -19.88
CA ARG A 363 -34.51 -11.83 -19.75
C ARG A 363 -34.51 -12.52 -21.12
N ASN A 364 -35.42 -12.14 -22.00
CA ASN A 364 -35.52 -12.72 -23.34
C ASN A 364 -34.31 -12.37 -24.22
N ALA A 365 -33.80 -11.14 -24.11
CA ALA A 365 -32.56 -10.75 -24.77
C ALA A 365 -31.37 -11.61 -24.30
N PHE A 366 -31.26 -11.86 -22.99
CA PHE A 366 -30.23 -12.75 -22.44
C PHE A 366 -30.40 -14.19 -22.91
N GLU A 367 -31.63 -14.72 -23.01
CA GLU A 367 -31.87 -16.06 -23.55
C GLU A 367 -31.44 -16.19 -25.02
N ALA A 368 -31.61 -15.15 -25.83
CA ALA A 368 -31.09 -15.13 -27.20
C ALA A 368 -29.56 -15.25 -27.22
N PHE A 369 -28.86 -14.49 -26.36
CA PHE A 369 -27.41 -14.61 -26.18
C PHE A 369 -27.00 -15.99 -25.67
N ARG A 370 -27.74 -16.54 -24.69
CA ARG A 370 -27.47 -17.85 -24.11
C ARG A 370 -27.49 -18.95 -25.18
N ARG A 371 -28.50 -18.94 -26.05
CA ARG A 371 -28.61 -19.91 -27.17
C ARG A 371 -27.44 -19.79 -28.14
N PHE A 372 -27.08 -18.56 -28.53
CA PHE A 372 -25.92 -18.30 -29.37
C PHE A 372 -24.63 -18.85 -28.76
N TYR A 373 -24.39 -18.58 -27.47
CA TYR A 373 -23.20 -19.02 -26.78
C TYR A 373 -23.13 -20.54 -26.67
N LEU A 374 -24.22 -21.19 -26.26
CA LEU A 374 -24.26 -22.65 -26.06
C LEU A 374 -24.19 -23.42 -27.39
N ALA A 375 -24.67 -22.83 -28.50
CA ALA A 375 -24.50 -23.41 -29.83
C ALA A 375 -23.03 -23.47 -30.26
N LYS A 376 -22.21 -22.49 -29.86
CA LYS A 376 -20.76 -22.46 -30.14
C LYS A 376 -19.92 -23.20 -29.10
N HIS A 377 -20.41 -23.30 -27.86
CA HIS A 377 -19.67 -23.88 -26.73
C HIS A 377 -20.49 -25.00 -26.08
N SER A 378 -20.50 -26.17 -26.72
CA SER A 378 -21.15 -27.37 -26.19
C SER A 378 -20.52 -27.81 -24.86
N GLY A 379 -21.36 -28.34 -23.96
CA GLY A 379 -20.93 -28.84 -22.64
C GLY A 379 -20.70 -27.77 -21.57
N ARG A 380 -20.94 -26.48 -21.86
CA ARG A 380 -20.85 -25.39 -20.87
C ARG A 380 -22.21 -25.04 -20.27
N GLN A 381 -22.20 -24.48 -19.06
CA GLN A 381 -23.37 -23.89 -18.42
C GLN A 381 -23.12 -22.40 -18.18
N LEU A 382 -24.09 -21.58 -18.57
CA LEU A 382 -24.09 -20.14 -18.26
C LEU A 382 -24.97 -19.86 -17.04
N THR A 383 -24.40 -19.06 -16.14
CA THR A 383 -25.03 -18.63 -14.89
C THR A 383 -24.94 -17.12 -14.80
N LEU A 384 -26.09 -16.44 -14.82
CA LEU A 384 -26.16 -14.99 -14.78
C LEU A 384 -25.91 -14.45 -13.36
N GLN A 385 -25.16 -13.36 -13.23
CA GLN A 385 -24.83 -12.72 -11.96
C GLN A 385 -25.42 -11.29 -11.91
N PRO A 386 -26.70 -11.12 -11.49
CA PRO A 386 -27.40 -9.83 -11.56
C PRO A 386 -26.70 -8.71 -10.77
N GLN A 387 -26.06 -9.05 -9.65
CA GLN A 387 -25.38 -8.11 -8.76
C GLN A 387 -24.17 -7.40 -9.40
N LEU A 388 -23.61 -7.95 -10.49
CA LEU A 388 -22.46 -7.37 -11.19
C LEU A 388 -22.88 -6.52 -12.42
N GLY A 389 -24.16 -6.53 -12.77
CA GLY A 389 -24.69 -5.82 -13.93
C GLY A 389 -25.19 -4.40 -13.66
N TRP A 390 -25.37 -3.66 -14.74
CA TRP A 390 -25.98 -2.33 -14.76
C TRP A 390 -26.77 -2.14 -16.06
N ALA A 391 -27.69 -1.18 -16.07
CA ALA A 391 -28.52 -0.85 -17.21
C ALA A 391 -28.73 0.67 -17.32
N ASP A 392 -28.97 1.15 -18.54
CA ASP A 392 -29.47 2.49 -18.80
C ASP A 392 -30.97 2.41 -19.09
N LEU A 393 -31.78 3.18 -18.37
CA LEU A 393 -33.23 3.23 -18.53
C LEU A 393 -33.67 4.58 -19.08
N ASN A 394 -34.53 4.56 -20.08
CA ASN A 394 -35.23 5.76 -20.54
C ASN A 394 -36.39 6.05 -19.59
N ALA A 395 -36.23 7.08 -18.75
CA ALA A 395 -37.26 7.49 -17.79
C ALA A 395 -38.03 8.71 -18.31
N VAL A 396 -39.35 8.70 -18.09
CA VAL A 396 -40.25 9.82 -18.40
C VAL A 396 -40.97 10.24 -17.13
N PHE A 397 -40.89 11.53 -16.79
CA PHE A 397 -41.53 12.10 -15.60
C PHE A 397 -42.62 13.10 -15.98
N TYR A 398 -43.75 13.06 -15.28
CA TYR A 398 -44.98 13.79 -15.65
C TYR A 398 -45.35 14.91 -14.68
N GLY A 399 -44.66 15.05 -13.53
CA GLY A 399 -44.99 16.05 -12.51
C GLY A 399 -44.60 17.49 -12.86
N PRO A 400 -44.98 18.49 -12.03
CA PRO A 400 -44.52 19.87 -12.19
C PRO A 400 -43.01 20.00 -11.90
N LYS A 401 -42.32 20.91 -12.60
CA LYS A 401 -40.90 21.20 -12.36
C LYS A 401 -40.76 21.83 -10.98
N LYS A 402 -39.94 21.24 -10.11
CA LYS A 402 -39.57 21.87 -8.85
C LYS A 402 -38.62 23.03 -9.14
N GLU A 403 -39.08 24.28 -9.03
CA GLU A 403 -38.20 25.45 -9.10
C GLU A 403 -37.26 25.46 -7.89
N GLU A 404 -35.95 25.58 -8.15
CA GLU A 404 -34.95 25.80 -7.09
C GLU A 404 -35.17 27.20 -6.53
N THR A 405 -36.00 27.34 -5.49
CA THR A 405 -36.04 28.57 -4.70
C THR A 405 -34.79 28.59 -3.82
N SER A 406 -33.86 29.46 -4.21
CA SER A 406 -32.81 29.97 -3.34
C SER A 406 -33.44 30.62 -2.10
N ASP A 407 -32.85 30.35 -0.94
CA ASP A 407 -33.17 30.96 0.34
C ASP A 407 -33.44 32.48 0.23
N ALA A 408 -34.66 32.91 0.55
CA ALA A 408 -34.93 34.19 1.19
C ALA A 408 -36.35 34.20 1.79
N SER A 409 -36.38 34.40 3.10
CA SER A 409 -37.53 34.78 3.91
C SER A 409 -38.44 35.81 3.25
N SER A 410 -39.75 35.56 3.21
CA SER A 410 -40.77 36.52 3.66
C SER A 410 -42.17 35.91 3.60
N SER A 411 -42.83 36.02 4.74
CA SER A 411 -44.23 35.72 4.99
C SER A 411 -45.13 36.77 4.33
N THR A 412 -45.99 36.37 3.38
CA THR A 412 -47.36 36.90 3.30
C THR A 412 -48.25 35.92 2.55
N ALA A 413 -49.31 35.48 3.22
CA ALA A 413 -50.40 34.72 2.61
C ALA A 413 -51.22 35.63 1.69
N LEU A 414 -51.61 35.15 0.51
CA LEU A 414 -52.80 35.58 -0.25
C LEU A 414 -53.13 34.52 -1.33
N LEU A 415 -54.32 33.92 -1.18
CA LEU A 415 -55.25 33.26 -2.14
C LEU A 415 -54.71 32.27 -3.22
N PRO A 416 -55.39 31.11 -3.42
CA PRO A 416 -55.05 30.18 -4.49
C PRO A 416 -55.59 30.68 -5.85
N PRO A 417 -54.79 30.68 -6.93
CA PRO A 417 -55.33 30.86 -8.28
C PRO A 417 -55.96 29.54 -8.78
N PRO A 418 -56.88 29.60 -9.75
CA PRO A 418 -57.61 28.43 -10.22
C PRO A 418 -56.68 27.48 -10.96
N ALA A 419 -57.00 26.19 -10.86
CA ALA A 419 -56.28 25.08 -11.48
C ALA A 419 -56.18 25.21 -13.01
N SER A 420 -55.12 25.87 -13.51
CA SER A 420 -54.66 25.65 -14.87
C SER A 420 -53.81 24.39 -14.88
N LYS A 421 -54.34 23.28 -15.41
CA LYS A 421 -53.54 22.13 -15.87
C LYS A 421 -52.61 22.60 -16.99
N ALA A 422 -51.52 23.27 -16.63
CA ALA A 422 -50.41 23.47 -17.55
C ALA A 422 -49.77 22.10 -17.74
N SER A 423 -50.03 21.48 -18.89
CA SER A 423 -49.35 20.26 -19.32
C SER A 423 -47.87 20.59 -19.54
N SER A 424 -47.09 20.56 -18.47
CA SER A 424 -45.63 20.52 -18.54
C SER A 424 -45.25 19.39 -19.48
N ALA A 425 -44.49 19.68 -20.53
CA ALA A 425 -43.96 18.65 -21.42
C ALA A 425 -43.27 17.55 -20.59
N PRO A 426 -43.46 16.26 -20.95
CA PRO A 426 -42.89 15.15 -20.21
C PRO A 426 -41.36 15.25 -20.22
N ARG A 427 -40.74 15.18 -19.04
CA ARG A 427 -39.28 15.28 -18.91
C ARG A 427 -38.67 13.92 -19.13
N LYS A 428 -37.67 13.86 -20.01
CA LYS A 428 -36.98 12.62 -20.37
C LYS A 428 -35.56 12.64 -19.82
N HIS A 429 -35.15 11.53 -19.20
CA HIS A 429 -33.78 11.32 -18.72
C HIS A 429 -33.34 9.89 -19.01
N ILE A 430 -32.03 9.71 -19.20
CA ILE A 430 -31.40 8.38 -19.20
C ILE A 430 -30.88 8.12 -17.79
N ILE A 431 -31.39 7.10 -17.12
CA ILE A 431 -31.05 6.76 -15.75
C ILE A 431 -30.16 5.52 -15.75
N GLN A 432 -28.88 5.69 -15.41
CA GLN A 432 -27.94 4.58 -15.27
C GLN A 432 -28.05 3.99 -13.86
N VAL A 433 -28.40 2.71 -13.77
CA VAL A 433 -28.72 1.98 -12.54
C VAL A 433 -28.07 0.60 -12.51
N SER A 434 -27.93 0.00 -11.33
CA SER A 434 -27.59 -1.42 -11.18
C SER A 434 -28.75 -2.32 -11.63
N THR A 435 -28.49 -3.60 -11.90
CA THR A 435 -29.56 -4.56 -12.27
C THR A 435 -30.67 -4.62 -11.23
N TYR A 436 -30.34 -4.60 -9.93
CA TYR A 436 -31.33 -4.60 -8.85
C TYR A 436 -32.19 -3.34 -8.84
N GLN A 437 -31.57 -2.18 -9.01
CA GLN A 437 -32.30 -0.92 -9.14
C GLN A 437 -33.22 -0.93 -10.38
N MET A 438 -32.77 -1.48 -11.51
CA MET A 438 -33.62 -1.68 -12.69
C MET A 438 -34.82 -2.57 -12.40
N CYS A 439 -34.62 -3.72 -11.74
CA CYS A 439 -35.71 -4.65 -11.41
C CYS A 439 -36.78 -3.94 -10.56
N VAL A 440 -36.37 -3.13 -9.59
CA VAL A 440 -37.28 -2.33 -8.76
C VAL A 440 -38.02 -1.27 -9.59
N LEU A 441 -37.31 -0.48 -10.40
CA LEU A 441 -37.91 0.61 -11.17
C LEU A 441 -38.92 0.12 -12.22
N MET A 442 -38.67 -1.05 -12.81
CA MET A 442 -39.56 -1.62 -13.82
C MET A 442 -40.95 -2.00 -13.29
N LEU A 443 -41.09 -2.24 -11.97
CA LEU A 443 -42.39 -2.51 -11.35
C LEU A 443 -43.32 -1.28 -11.39
N PHE A 444 -42.75 -0.07 -11.37
CA PHE A 444 -43.51 1.17 -11.33
C PHE A 444 -44.13 1.57 -12.68
N ASN A 445 -43.84 0.85 -13.77
CA ASN A 445 -44.51 1.06 -15.05
C ASN A 445 -45.99 0.64 -15.02
N ASN A 446 -46.36 -0.25 -14.10
CA ASN A 446 -47.71 -0.79 -13.98
C ASN A 446 -48.42 -0.37 -12.68
N ARG A 447 -47.68 0.21 -11.72
CA ARG A 447 -48.18 0.54 -10.37
C ARG A 447 -47.56 1.82 -9.87
N ASP A 448 -48.39 2.76 -9.43
CA ASP A 448 -47.92 4.07 -8.95
C ASP A 448 -47.32 4.00 -7.53
N ARG A 449 -47.76 3.01 -6.74
CA ARG A 449 -47.37 2.82 -5.34
C ARG A 449 -47.16 1.34 -5.04
N LEU A 450 -46.07 1.04 -4.31
CA LEU A 450 -45.68 -0.30 -3.89
C LEU A 450 -45.17 -0.30 -2.44
N LEU A 451 -45.47 -1.37 -1.70
CA LEU A 451 -44.89 -1.66 -0.39
C LEU A 451 -43.50 -2.29 -0.52
N TYR A 452 -42.66 -2.14 0.51
CA TYR A 452 -41.37 -2.84 0.56
C TYR A 452 -41.53 -4.36 0.40
N GLU A 453 -42.50 -4.95 1.09
CA GLU A 453 -42.75 -6.40 1.07
C GLU A 453 -43.19 -6.89 -0.33
N GLU A 454 -44.01 -6.11 -1.03
CA GLU A 454 -44.42 -6.40 -2.42
C GLU A 454 -43.21 -6.36 -3.37
N ILE A 455 -42.37 -5.32 -3.23
CA ILE A 455 -41.13 -5.20 -4.03
C ILE A 455 -40.20 -6.39 -3.74
N ALA A 456 -40.05 -6.77 -2.47
CA ALA A 456 -39.21 -7.89 -2.07
C ALA A 456 -39.72 -9.22 -2.66
N SER A 457 -41.03 -9.49 -2.55
CA SER A 457 -41.64 -10.70 -3.07
C SER A 457 -41.58 -10.80 -4.59
N GLU A 458 -41.80 -9.69 -5.31
CA GLU A 458 -41.84 -9.72 -6.77
C GLU A 458 -40.45 -9.75 -7.40
N THR A 459 -39.49 -9.02 -6.82
CA THR A 459 -38.13 -8.97 -7.35
C THR A 459 -37.28 -10.16 -6.89
N ASP A 460 -37.64 -10.81 -5.78
CA ASP A 460 -36.89 -11.91 -5.14
C ASP A 460 -35.40 -11.56 -4.89
N ILE A 461 -35.10 -10.26 -4.70
CA ILE A 461 -33.75 -9.76 -4.42
C ILE A 461 -33.42 -10.00 -2.93
N PRO A 462 -32.19 -10.44 -2.58
CA PRO A 462 -31.77 -10.55 -1.20
C PRO A 462 -31.99 -9.25 -0.41
N LEU A 463 -32.61 -9.35 0.78
CA LEU A 463 -33.08 -8.20 1.56
C LEU A 463 -32.01 -7.12 1.77
N LYS A 464 -30.77 -7.52 2.06
CA LYS A 464 -29.62 -6.62 2.27
C LYS A 464 -29.33 -5.77 1.03
N ASP A 465 -29.40 -6.37 -0.15
CA ASP A 465 -29.12 -5.68 -1.42
C ASP A 465 -30.34 -4.88 -1.92
N LEU A 466 -31.55 -5.36 -1.64
CA LEU A 466 -32.78 -4.61 -1.90
C LEU A 466 -32.83 -3.31 -1.09
N VAL A 467 -32.51 -3.37 0.20
CA VAL A 467 -32.45 -2.17 1.06
C VAL A 467 -31.43 -1.16 0.51
N ARG A 468 -30.24 -1.61 0.11
CA ARG A 468 -29.22 -0.73 -0.50
C ARG A 468 -29.70 -0.11 -1.82
N ALA A 469 -30.37 -0.90 -2.66
CA ALA A 469 -30.95 -0.41 -3.91
C ALA A 469 -32.02 0.66 -3.64
N LEU A 470 -32.96 0.41 -2.73
CA LEU A 470 -34.01 1.37 -2.36
C LEU A 470 -33.45 2.62 -1.67
N GLN A 471 -32.44 2.49 -0.81
CA GLN A 471 -31.74 3.63 -0.21
C GLN A 471 -31.14 4.54 -1.28
N SER A 472 -30.46 3.98 -2.28
CA SER A 472 -29.91 4.79 -3.39
C SER A 472 -30.99 5.46 -4.25
N LEU A 473 -32.15 4.81 -4.44
CA LEU A 473 -33.24 5.33 -5.27
C LEU A 473 -34.11 6.36 -4.56
N ALA A 474 -34.33 6.24 -3.24
CA ALA A 474 -35.27 7.08 -2.49
C ALA A 474 -34.61 8.05 -1.49
N MET A 475 -33.42 7.72 -1.01
CA MET A 475 -32.77 8.39 0.12
C MET A 475 -31.41 8.99 -0.23
N GLY A 476 -30.98 8.87 -1.50
CA GLY A 476 -29.73 9.43 -2.01
C GLY A 476 -29.72 10.96 -2.11
N LYS A 477 -28.84 11.50 -2.96
CA LYS A 477 -28.81 12.96 -3.23
C LYS A 477 -30.13 13.40 -3.88
N PRO A 478 -30.66 14.61 -3.61
CA PRO A 478 -31.92 15.07 -4.22
C PRO A 478 -31.96 14.93 -5.75
N THR A 479 -30.83 15.17 -6.42
CA THR A 479 -30.64 15.00 -7.87
C THR A 479 -30.57 13.55 -8.36
N GLN A 480 -30.71 12.57 -7.46
CA GLN A 480 -30.67 11.12 -7.73
C GLN A 480 -31.90 10.39 -7.14
N ARG A 481 -32.82 11.10 -6.48
CA ARG A 481 -34.02 10.49 -5.87
C ARG A 481 -35.09 10.25 -6.91
N ILE A 482 -35.09 9.06 -7.50
CA ILE A 482 -36.11 8.62 -8.45
C ILE A 482 -37.40 8.18 -7.75
N LEU A 483 -37.29 7.71 -6.50
CA LEU A 483 -38.42 7.27 -5.69
C LEU A 483 -38.63 8.19 -4.47
N VAL A 484 -39.85 8.21 -3.95
CA VAL A 484 -40.22 8.85 -2.68
C VAL A 484 -40.64 7.76 -1.72
N LYS A 485 -40.04 7.75 -0.52
CA LYS A 485 -40.39 6.84 0.57
C LYS A 485 -41.37 7.51 1.54
N ASN A 486 -42.42 6.79 1.92
CA ASN A 486 -43.38 7.18 2.94
C ASN A 486 -43.52 6.06 3.98
N PRO A 487 -43.26 6.32 5.28
CA PRO A 487 -42.80 7.58 5.89
C PRO A 487 -41.32 7.93 5.56
N LYS A 488 -40.97 9.22 5.67
CA LYS A 488 -39.62 9.76 5.41
C LYS A 488 -38.66 9.52 6.59
N THR A 489 -38.49 8.27 7.00
CA THR A 489 -37.55 7.84 8.05
C THR A 489 -36.20 7.39 7.47
N LYS A 490 -35.17 7.23 8.32
CA LYS A 490 -33.84 6.76 7.92
C LYS A 490 -33.79 5.25 7.58
N ASP A 491 -34.72 4.48 8.13
CA ASP A 491 -34.75 3.04 7.97
C ASP A 491 -35.80 2.59 6.95
N ILE A 492 -35.65 1.37 6.43
CA ILE A 492 -36.61 0.75 5.52
C ILE A 492 -37.26 -0.42 6.26
N GLU A 493 -38.56 -0.30 6.53
CA GLU A 493 -39.39 -1.30 7.20
C GLU A 493 -40.39 -1.92 6.20
N PRO A 494 -40.95 -3.10 6.52
CA PRO A 494 -41.85 -3.81 5.61
C PRO A 494 -43.10 -3.04 5.17
N ASN A 495 -43.64 -2.21 6.06
CA ASN A 495 -44.83 -1.39 5.82
C ASN A 495 -44.55 -0.08 5.07
N HIS A 496 -43.29 0.22 4.75
CA HIS A 496 -42.94 1.44 4.04
C HIS A 496 -43.37 1.36 2.58
N THR A 497 -43.91 2.48 2.08
CA THR A 497 -44.37 2.59 0.70
C THR A 497 -43.45 3.47 -0.13
N PHE A 498 -43.32 3.11 -1.39
CA PHE A 498 -42.51 3.80 -2.39
C PHE A 498 -43.40 4.24 -3.54
N THR A 499 -43.17 5.45 -4.06
CA THR A 499 -43.83 6.00 -5.24
C THR A 499 -42.79 6.68 -6.14
N VAL A 500 -43.09 6.84 -7.44
CA VAL A 500 -42.22 7.58 -8.35
C VAL A 500 -42.17 9.06 -7.95
N ASN A 501 -40.97 9.64 -7.97
CA ASN A 501 -40.77 11.07 -7.76
C ASN A 501 -41.01 11.83 -9.07
N ASP A 502 -42.27 12.10 -9.39
CA ASP A 502 -42.64 12.85 -10.60
C ASP A 502 -42.08 14.28 -10.64
N SER A 503 -41.68 14.84 -9.49
CA SER A 503 -41.03 16.14 -9.37
C SER A 503 -39.51 16.11 -9.59
N PHE A 504 -38.96 14.95 -9.99
CA PHE A 504 -37.53 14.78 -10.23
C PHE A 504 -36.98 15.79 -11.25
N THR A 505 -35.87 16.42 -10.88
CA THR A 505 -35.13 17.37 -11.72
C THR A 505 -33.63 17.09 -11.63
N SER A 506 -32.95 17.21 -12.77
CA SER A 506 -31.49 17.09 -12.88
C SER A 506 -30.98 18.03 -13.96
N LYS A 507 -29.82 18.63 -13.73
CA LYS A 507 -29.09 19.42 -14.75
C LYS A 507 -28.53 18.55 -15.87
N LEU A 508 -28.36 17.25 -15.62
CA LEU A 508 -27.83 16.28 -16.56
C LEU A 508 -28.96 15.48 -17.22
N TYR A 509 -28.89 15.33 -18.54
CA TYR A 509 -29.81 14.46 -19.29
C TYR A 509 -29.61 12.97 -18.92
N ARG A 510 -28.34 12.54 -18.82
CA ARG A 510 -27.96 11.21 -18.33
C ARG A 510 -27.56 11.30 -16.86
N VAL A 511 -28.31 10.62 -15.99
CA VAL A 511 -28.12 10.64 -14.54
C VAL A 511 -27.65 9.27 -14.08
N LYS A 512 -26.49 9.24 -13.41
CA LYS A 512 -25.99 8.01 -12.80
C LYS A 512 -26.44 7.91 -11.36
N ILE A 513 -27.27 6.91 -11.07
CA ILE A 513 -27.65 6.56 -9.70
C ILE A 513 -26.52 5.72 -9.14
N GLN A 514 -25.68 6.34 -8.31
CA GLN A 514 -24.64 5.59 -7.63
C GLN A 514 -25.31 4.67 -6.61
N ALA A 515 -25.12 3.36 -6.79
CA ALA A 515 -25.42 2.41 -5.72
C ALA A 515 -24.67 2.86 -4.45
N VAL A 516 -25.28 2.65 -3.28
CA VAL A 516 -24.60 2.87 -2.00
C VAL A 516 -23.39 1.93 -1.98
N ALA A 517 -22.21 2.46 -2.30
CA ALA A 517 -21.00 1.67 -2.38
C ALA A 517 -20.69 1.12 -0.99
N ALA A 518 -20.38 -0.17 -0.91
CA ALA A 518 -19.68 -0.71 0.25
C ALA A 518 -18.34 0.05 0.35
N LYS A 519 -18.15 0.81 1.43
CA LYS A 519 -16.88 1.48 1.75
C LYS A 519 -15.91 0.38 2.24
N GLY A 520 -15.08 -0.14 1.34
CA GLY A 520 -14.19 -1.27 1.66
C GLY A 520 -14.95 -2.53 2.09
N GLU A 521 -14.23 -3.58 2.43
CA GLU A 521 -14.83 -4.69 3.19
C GLU A 521 -15.07 -4.22 4.63
N SER A 522 -16.27 -4.49 5.16
CA SER A 522 -16.55 -4.32 6.58
C SER A 522 -15.75 -5.31 7.43
N GLU A 523 -15.52 -5.02 8.72
CA GLU A 523 -14.81 -5.96 9.62
C GLU A 523 -15.37 -7.41 9.58
N PRO A 524 -16.69 -7.65 9.50
CA PRO A 524 -17.24 -8.99 9.28
C PRO A 524 -16.82 -9.63 7.94
N GLU A 525 -16.83 -8.85 6.85
CA GLU A 525 -16.43 -9.33 5.51
C GLU A 525 -14.92 -9.63 5.49
N ARG A 526 -14.08 -8.82 6.15
CA ARG A 526 -12.64 -9.08 6.31
C ARG A 526 -12.37 -10.39 7.06
N ASN A 527 -13.11 -10.64 8.14
CA ASN A 527 -12.99 -11.88 8.90
C ASN A 527 -13.42 -13.10 8.07
N GLU A 528 -14.48 -12.97 7.27
CA GLU A 528 -14.90 -14.02 6.34
C GLU A 528 -13.83 -14.27 5.26
N THR A 529 -13.26 -13.21 4.69
CA THR A 529 -12.18 -13.30 3.69
C THR A 529 -10.97 -14.04 4.27
N ARG A 530 -10.56 -13.75 5.51
CA ARG A 530 -9.49 -14.47 6.20
C ARG A 530 -9.83 -15.92 6.49
N SER A 531 -11.02 -16.19 7.04
CA SER A 531 -11.46 -17.55 7.34
C SER A 531 -11.40 -18.44 6.10
N LYS A 532 -11.81 -17.92 4.93
CA LYS A 532 -11.72 -18.66 3.67
C LYS A 532 -10.28 -18.93 3.23
N VAL A 533 -9.36 -17.98 3.44
CA VAL A 533 -7.93 -18.19 3.15
C VAL A 533 -7.35 -19.25 4.08
N ASP A 534 -7.68 -19.20 5.37
CA ASP A 534 -7.22 -20.22 6.32
C ASP A 534 -7.79 -21.61 6.02
N GLU A 535 -9.02 -21.69 5.51
CA GLU A 535 -9.57 -22.94 4.97
C GLU A 535 -8.82 -23.40 3.72
N ASP A 536 -8.56 -22.51 2.76
CA ASP A 536 -7.80 -22.83 1.53
C ASP A 536 -6.39 -23.38 1.89
N ARG A 537 -5.69 -22.75 2.84
CA ARG A 537 -4.39 -23.21 3.37
C ARG A 537 -4.44 -24.63 3.94
N LYS A 538 -5.53 -25.01 4.62
CA LYS A 538 -5.70 -26.37 5.18
C LYS A 538 -5.84 -27.44 4.08
N HIS A 539 -6.40 -27.08 2.92
CA HIS A 539 -6.52 -28.00 1.79
C HIS A 539 -5.19 -28.15 1.04
N GLU A 540 -4.36 -27.09 0.99
CA GLU A 540 -3.03 -27.14 0.39
C GLU A 540 -2.00 -27.87 1.27
N TYR A 541 -2.16 -27.81 2.61
CA TYR A 541 -1.32 -28.51 3.58
C TYR A 541 -2.15 -29.44 4.49
N PRO A 542 -2.66 -30.58 3.96
CA PRO A 542 -3.56 -31.46 4.71
C PRO A 542 -2.90 -32.22 5.88
N PHE A 543 -1.58 -32.10 6.05
CA PHE A 543 -0.81 -32.78 7.11
C PHE A 543 0.10 -31.78 7.83
N ARG A 544 -0.45 -31.03 8.78
CA ARG A 544 0.30 -30.43 9.88
C ARG A 544 -0.46 -30.56 11.19
#